data_AF-A0A7T5EPB4-F1
#
_entry.id   AF-A0A7T5EPB4-F1
#
_cell.length_a   1.000
_cell.length_b   1.000
_cell.length_c   1.000
_cell.angle_alpha   90.00
_cell.angle_beta   90.00
_cell.angle_gamma   90.00
#
_symmetry.space_group_name_H-M   'P 1'
#
loop_
_entity.id
_entity.type
_entity.pdbx_description
1 polymer ?
#
loop_
_entity_poly.entity_id
_entity_poly.type
_entity_poly.pdbx_seq_one_letter_code
_entity_poly.pdbx_strand_id
1 'polypeptide(L)'
;MQTKRTIVHLTASAALLSALALSTGAHVHAAATAPYLAAVPAQSASAQETAAYLQQQFGIKLSGTITKPQFEKGLLKVRASSAILSSEEGEAAFFQGADKSGSLQVWEAVSAAVKAAELKELAYTYTDEQIAAAWKTAGWSYTPEGSIAKEAAQEIAAALDTGFLTVPHAGGYKLDAALTAELGYQLLGKVAEFLGEQQHFLGYISEPDIYGKLVQAWNESVLIKSEELQKTVDEALKQNLITGYNLKDTQYDPHFDPARTITYGHSDIIHAVQLIGLLKREGIEAKVQLEPKTSAFVYLKEWGEPVETDNYQVASIENGNHIAYAKEYDLSLEFASVKEKEQFQPLVLKYAKKNEENAAGLLKSSWWQPLYYSLTELEDYPVITNHVLKNGRYLAQSFTLNEESAKVIAGLKKVNPAITVESYQFWVDQPFHNYLKGDYK
;
A
#
# COMPACT_ATOMS: atom_id res chain seq x y z
N MET A 1 -42.58 65.00 -0.49
CA MET A 1 -41.25 64.97 0.16
C MET A 1 -40.55 63.68 -0.25
N GLN A 2 -39.39 63.84 -0.88
CA GLN A 2 -38.17 62.98 -0.83
C GLN A 2 -38.35 61.45 -0.92
N THR A 3 -38.18 60.83 -2.09
CA THR A 3 -36.95 60.39 -2.80
C THR A 3 -36.69 58.88 -2.66
N LYS A 4 -36.76 58.22 -3.83
CA LYS A 4 -36.29 56.89 -4.19
C LYS A 4 -34.98 56.46 -3.52
N ARG A 5 -34.82 55.15 -3.29
CA ARG A 5 -33.75 54.35 -3.94
C ARG A 5 -33.90 52.84 -3.68
N THR A 6 -34.15 52.13 -4.78
CA THR A 6 -33.69 50.77 -5.09
C THR A 6 -32.15 50.71 -5.09
N ILE A 7 -31.55 49.55 -4.80
CA ILE A 7 -30.24 48.98 -5.25
C ILE A 7 -30.00 47.74 -4.36
N VAL A 8 -30.00 46.49 -4.84
CA VAL A 8 -29.03 45.75 -5.69
C VAL A 8 -27.65 45.56 -5.02
N HIS A 9 -27.32 44.32 -4.66
CA HIS A 9 -25.95 43.78 -4.50
C HIS A 9 -26.09 42.28 -4.84
N LEU A 10 -25.59 41.67 -5.93
CA LEU A 10 -24.36 41.79 -6.73
C LEU A 10 -23.07 41.58 -5.90
N THR A 11 -22.72 40.30 -5.83
CA THR A 11 -21.38 39.66 -5.95
C THR A 11 -20.15 40.54 -5.76
N ALA A 12 -19.24 40.10 -4.89
CA ALA A 12 -17.84 40.48 -4.94
C ALA A 12 -16.95 39.24 -4.76
N SER A 13 -16.43 38.75 -5.88
CA SER A 13 -15.17 38.02 -5.95
C SER A 13 -14.04 38.96 -5.52
N ALA A 14 -13.14 38.49 -4.65
CA ALA A 14 -11.90 39.20 -4.33
C ALA A 14 -10.72 38.31 -4.69
N ALA A 15 -10.15 38.56 -5.87
CA ALA A 15 -8.79 38.20 -6.21
C ALA A 15 -7.85 39.18 -5.51
N LEU A 16 -6.83 38.67 -4.81
CA LEU A 16 -5.71 39.49 -4.33
C LEU A 16 -4.49 39.24 -5.22
N LEU A 17 -4.26 40.17 -6.14
CA LEU A 17 -2.95 40.45 -6.73
C LEU A 17 -2.19 41.36 -5.76
N SER A 18 -1.00 40.93 -5.35
CA SER A 18 -0.01 41.79 -4.70
C SER A 18 1.24 41.81 -5.57
N ALA A 19 1.51 42.98 -6.14
CA ALA A 19 2.71 43.32 -6.89
C ALA A 19 3.95 43.26 -5.99
N LEU A 20 5.05 42.70 -6.50
CA LEU A 20 6.38 42.89 -5.94
C LEU A 20 7.31 43.45 -7.01
N ALA A 21 7.87 44.60 -6.67
CA ALA A 21 8.76 45.40 -7.48
C ALA A 21 10.11 44.70 -7.70
N LEU A 22 10.61 44.83 -8.93
CA LEU A 22 11.96 44.47 -9.33
C LEU A 22 12.97 45.44 -8.70
N SER A 23 13.89 44.92 -7.89
CA SER A 23 15.16 45.57 -7.59
C SER A 23 16.30 44.75 -8.20
N THR A 24 17.01 45.37 -9.14
CA THR A 24 18.22 44.84 -9.76
C THR A 24 19.40 45.05 -8.81
N GLY A 25 19.91 43.98 -8.23
CA GLY A 25 21.15 43.96 -7.46
C GLY A 25 21.97 42.74 -7.85
N ALA A 26 23.03 42.96 -8.64
CA ALA A 26 23.99 41.92 -8.99
C ALA A 26 24.82 41.54 -7.75
N HIS A 27 24.54 40.38 -7.18
CA HIS A 27 25.42 39.73 -6.21
C HIS A 27 25.92 38.41 -6.80
N VAL A 28 27.21 38.38 -7.09
CA VAL A 28 27.97 37.18 -7.43
C VAL A 28 27.99 36.31 -6.17
N HIS A 29 27.15 35.27 -6.13
CA HIS A 29 27.26 34.22 -5.12
C HIS A 29 28.19 33.12 -5.64
N ALA A 30 29.32 32.97 -4.96
CA ALA A 30 30.16 31.79 -5.04
C ALA A 30 29.32 30.56 -4.72
N ALA A 31 29.37 29.55 -5.59
CA ALA A 31 28.72 28.27 -5.38
C ALA A 31 29.37 27.58 -4.17
N ALA A 32 28.72 27.66 -3.02
CA ALA A 32 29.01 26.79 -1.89
C ALA A 32 28.53 25.39 -2.28
N THR A 33 29.45 24.45 -2.41
CA THR A 33 29.17 23.03 -2.51
C THR A 33 28.43 22.61 -1.24
N ALA A 34 27.13 22.41 -1.35
CA ALA A 34 26.34 21.80 -0.29
C ALA A 34 26.93 20.41 0.01
N PRO A 35 27.18 20.05 1.28
CA PRO A 35 27.55 18.68 1.59
C PRO A 35 26.40 17.78 1.14
N TYR A 36 26.72 16.80 0.30
CA TYR A 36 25.83 15.68 0.02
C TYR A 36 25.41 15.11 1.37
N LEU A 37 24.14 15.27 1.73
CA LEU A 37 23.56 14.50 2.81
C LEU A 37 23.74 13.04 2.39
N ALA A 38 24.55 12.30 3.14
CA ALA A 38 24.64 10.86 2.97
C ALA A 38 23.21 10.32 2.97
N ALA A 39 22.82 9.61 1.92
CA ALA A 39 21.55 8.92 1.87
C ALA A 39 21.46 8.07 3.15
N VAL A 40 20.46 8.35 3.99
CA VAL A 40 20.12 7.44 5.08
C VAL A 40 19.80 6.12 4.38
N PRO A 41 20.48 5.01 4.70
CA PRO A 41 20.19 3.74 4.04
C PRO A 41 18.72 3.44 4.22
N ALA A 42 18.04 3.09 3.13
CA ALA A 42 16.67 2.59 3.19
C ALA A 42 16.62 1.47 4.23
N GLN A 43 15.71 1.61 5.20
CA GLN A 43 15.56 0.61 6.24
C GLN A 43 15.04 -0.67 5.58
N SER A 44 15.92 -1.67 5.44
CA SER A 44 15.53 -2.98 4.91
C SER A 44 14.70 -3.72 5.95
N ALA A 45 13.66 -4.41 5.50
CA ALA A 45 12.89 -5.30 6.36
C ALA A 45 13.83 -6.33 7.00
N SER A 46 13.65 -6.57 8.30
CA SER A 46 14.38 -7.62 9.00
C SER A 46 14.09 -9.00 8.39
N ALA A 47 14.97 -9.97 8.64
CA ALA A 47 14.74 -11.35 8.19
C ALA A 47 13.44 -11.94 8.75
N GLN A 48 13.05 -11.53 9.97
CA GLN A 48 11.81 -11.96 10.62
C GLN A 48 10.58 -11.36 9.92
N GLU A 49 10.60 -10.08 9.57
CA GLU A 49 9.52 -9.44 8.81
C GLU A 49 9.37 -10.06 7.43
N THR A 50 10.49 -10.30 6.74
CA THR A 50 10.51 -10.98 5.44
C THR A 50 9.91 -12.38 5.53
N ALA A 51 10.28 -13.15 6.55
CA ALA A 51 9.71 -14.48 6.79
C ALA A 51 8.20 -14.44 7.05
N ALA A 52 7.74 -13.49 7.87
CA ALA A 52 6.32 -13.32 8.17
C ALA A 52 5.52 -12.96 6.91
N TYR A 53 6.05 -12.03 6.10
CA TYR A 53 5.48 -11.63 4.82
C TYR A 53 5.36 -12.81 3.86
N LEU A 54 6.45 -13.54 3.61
CA LEU A 54 6.46 -14.68 2.69
C LEU A 54 5.55 -15.82 3.17
N GLN A 55 5.41 -15.98 4.48
CA GLN A 55 4.45 -16.92 5.05
C GLN A 55 3.00 -16.48 4.84
N GLN A 56 2.71 -15.20 5.05
CA GLN A 56 1.37 -14.63 4.89
C GLN A 56 0.92 -14.67 3.42
N GLN A 57 1.77 -14.19 2.50
CA GLN A 57 1.40 -14.02 1.10
C GLN A 57 1.52 -15.31 0.29
N PHE A 58 2.60 -16.09 0.52
CA PHE A 58 2.91 -17.24 -0.32
C PHE A 58 2.83 -18.58 0.43
N GLY A 59 2.57 -18.57 1.75
CA GLY A 59 2.57 -19.77 2.57
C GLY A 59 3.92 -20.48 2.60
N ILE A 60 5.03 -19.74 2.54
CA ILE A 60 6.39 -20.27 2.55
C ILE A 60 6.88 -20.42 3.99
N LYS A 61 7.27 -21.65 4.36
CA LYS A 61 7.91 -21.97 5.66
C LYS A 61 9.25 -22.64 5.43
N LEU A 62 10.30 -21.97 5.87
CA LEU A 62 11.68 -22.46 5.90
C LEU A 62 12.14 -22.60 7.36
N SER A 63 12.96 -23.62 7.63
CA SER A 63 13.53 -23.87 8.96
C SER A 63 14.87 -24.60 8.85
N GLY A 64 15.84 -24.24 9.68
CA GLY A 64 17.15 -24.90 9.71
C GLY A 64 17.92 -24.74 8.40
N THR A 65 18.56 -25.83 7.96
CA THR A 65 19.24 -25.91 6.67
C THR A 65 18.26 -26.27 5.55
N ILE A 66 18.36 -25.56 4.43
CA ILE A 66 17.42 -25.66 3.32
C ILE A 66 17.95 -26.61 2.24
N THR A 67 17.06 -27.41 1.68
CA THR A 67 17.34 -28.31 0.55
C THR A 67 16.91 -27.68 -0.77
N LYS A 68 17.47 -28.17 -1.89
CA LYS A 68 17.11 -27.69 -3.24
C LYS A 68 15.58 -27.71 -3.49
N PRO A 69 14.85 -28.81 -3.21
CA PRO A 69 13.41 -28.84 -3.47
C PRO A 69 12.60 -27.88 -2.59
N GLN A 70 13.05 -27.63 -1.35
CA GLN A 70 12.38 -26.67 -0.47
C GLN A 70 12.51 -25.24 -1.00
N PHE A 71 13.72 -24.86 -1.43
CA PHE A 71 13.97 -23.53 -1.96
C PHE A 71 13.30 -23.33 -3.31
N GLU A 72 13.36 -24.31 -4.21
CA GLU A 72 12.69 -24.26 -5.52
C GLU A 72 11.18 -24.11 -5.38
N LYS A 73 10.56 -24.86 -4.46
CA LYS A 73 9.14 -24.68 -4.15
C LYS A 73 8.81 -23.26 -3.65
N GLY A 74 9.73 -22.64 -2.92
CA GLY A 74 9.62 -21.23 -2.52
C GLY A 74 9.65 -20.29 -3.71
N LEU A 75 10.64 -20.45 -4.61
CA LEU A 75 10.77 -19.64 -5.83
C LEU A 75 9.53 -19.74 -6.71
N LEU A 76 9.04 -20.96 -6.96
CA LEU A 76 7.85 -21.19 -7.78
C LEU A 76 6.59 -20.56 -7.18
N LYS A 77 6.45 -20.57 -5.84
CA LYS A 77 5.32 -19.91 -5.17
C LYS A 77 5.33 -18.40 -5.36
N VAL A 78 6.50 -17.76 -5.28
CA VAL A 78 6.62 -16.31 -5.51
C VAL A 78 6.39 -15.99 -6.98
N ARG A 79 6.95 -16.77 -7.92
CA ARG A 79 6.77 -16.51 -9.34
C ARG A 79 5.35 -16.73 -9.85
N ALA A 80 4.65 -17.72 -9.29
CA ALA A 80 3.26 -18.00 -9.66
C ALA A 80 2.27 -16.88 -9.29
N SER A 81 2.62 -15.98 -8.37
CA SER A 81 1.79 -14.80 -8.06
C SER A 81 2.07 -13.61 -8.98
N SER A 82 3.21 -13.60 -9.67
CA SER A 82 3.68 -12.45 -10.42
C SER A 82 2.85 -12.17 -11.67
N ALA A 83 2.36 -10.94 -11.78
CA ALA A 83 1.60 -10.48 -12.94
C ALA A 83 2.46 -10.19 -14.19
N ILE A 84 3.79 -10.09 -14.04
CA ILE A 84 4.71 -9.80 -15.15
C ILE A 84 5.23 -11.06 -15.85
N LEU A 85 4.99 -12.24 -15.28
CA LEU A 85 5.39 -13.52 -15.85
C LEU A 85 4.19 -14.22 -16.51
N SER A 86 4.43 -14.90 -17.63
CA SER A 86 3.47 -15.88 -18.14
C SER A 86 3.38 -17.10 -17.22
N SER A 87 2.32 -17.89 -17.36
CA SER A 87 2.15 -19.12 -16.57
C SER A 87 3.30 -20.12 -16.80
N GLU A 88 3.80 -20.24 -18.04
CA GLU A 88 4.93 -21.12 -18.36
C GLU A 88 6.23 -20.61 -17.72
N GLU A 89 6.46 -19.30 -17.79
CA GLU A 89 7.61 -18.69 -17.12
C GLU A 89 7.52 -18.93 -15.62
N GLY A 90 6.38 -18.67 -14.98
CA GLY A 90 6.18 -18.85 -13.54
C GLY A 90 6.46 -20.26 -13.00
N GLU A 91 6.30 -21.29 -13.85
CA GLU A 91 6.51 -22.70 -13.51
C GLU A 91 7.93 -23.23 -13.83
N ALA A 92 8.79 -22.42 -14.45
CA ALA A 92 10.12 -22.85 -14.87
C ALA A 92 11.02 -23.26 -13.69
N ALA A 93 11.69 -24.41 -13.83
CA ALA A 93 12.64 -24.93 -12.85
C ALA A 93 14.00 -24.24 -12.93
N PHE A 94 14.67 -24.09 -11.78
CA PHE A 94 15.93 -23.35 -11.66
C PHE A 94 17.14 -24.22 -11.38
N PHE A 95 16.89 -25.42 -10.86
CA PHE A 95 17.91 -26.41 -10.60
C PHE A 95 17.90 -27.48 -11.69
N GLN A 96 19.08 -27.81 -12.22
CA GLN A 96 19.27 -28.92 -13.14
C GLN A 96 19.68 -30.17 -12.36
N GLY A 97 18.98 -31.29 -12.57
CA GLY A 97 19.28 -32.58 -11.95
C GLY A 97 18.53 -32.86 -10.64
N ALA A 98 18.12 -34.12 -10.47
CA ALA A 98 17.26 -34.59 -9.38
C ALA A 98 18.03 -34.93 -8.09
N ASP A 99 18.97 -34.08 -7.66
CA ASP A 99 19.71 -34.36 -6.42
C ASP A 99 18.87 -33.97 -5.20
N LYS A 100 18.09 -34.95 -4.71
CA LYS A 100 17.02 -34.76 -3.72
C LYS A 100 17.48 -34.76 -2.27
N SER A 101 18.77 -34.97 -1.97
CA SER A 101 19.21 -35.33 -0.61
C SER A 101 20.34 -34.50 0.02
N GLY A 102 20.84 -33.45 -0.65
CA GLY A 102 21.88 -32.56 -0.10
C GLY A 102 21.34 -31.24 0.45
N SER A 103 22.06 -30.65 1.41
CA SER A 103 21.89 -29.23 1.76
C SER A 103 22.23 -28.36 0.55
N LEU A 104 21.35 -27.44 0.18
CA LEU A 104 21.58 -26.47 -0.90
C LEU A 104 22.71 -25.53 -0.50
N GLN A 105 23.71 -25.32 -1.36
CA GLN A 105 24.78 -24.37 -1.07
C GLN A 105 24.33 -22.93 -1.31
N VAL A 106 24.96 -21.96 -0.62
CA VAL A 106 24.62 -20.54 -0.76
C VAL A 106 24.75 -20.06 -2.20
N TRP A 107 25.84 -20.41 -2.90
CA TRP A 107 26.06 -19.99 -4.29
C TRP A 107 24.97 -20.52 -5.24
N GLU A 108 24.52 -21.76 -5.04
CA GLU A 108 23.44 -22.38 -5.84
C GLU A 108 22.11 -21.65 -5.62
N ALA A 109 21.84 -21.26 -4.37
CA ALA A 109 20.63 -20.52 -4.01
C ALA A 109 20.62 -19.11 -4.60
N VAL A 110 21.73 -18.40 -4.52
CA VAL A 110 21.88 -17.06 -5.13
C VAL A 110 21.71 -17.14 -6.64
N SER A 111 22.38 -18.08 -7.30
CA SER A 111 22.24 -18.37 -8.73
C SER A 111 20.76 -18.57 -9.13
N ALA A 112 20.06 -19.48 -8.43
CA ALA A 112 18.65 -19.76 -8.71
C ALA A 112 17.75 -18.54 -8.46
N ALA A 113 17.99 -17.79 -7.39
CA ALA A 113 17.20 -16.61 -7.05
C ALA A 113 17.37 -15.46 -8.07
N VAL A 114 18.60 -15.23 -8.55
CA VAL A 114 18.87 -14.23 -9.61
C VAL A 114 18.14 -14.57 -10.90
N LYS A 115 18.14 -15.83 -11.30
CA LYS A 115 17.35 -16.30 -12.45
C LYS A 115 15.85 -16.14 -12.22
N ALA A 116 15.38 -16.48 -11.02
CA ALA A 116 13.97 -16.35 -10.65
C ALA A 116 13.47 -14.91 -10.62
N ALA A 117 14.37 -13.95 -10.41
CA ALA A 117 14.12 -12.52 -10.43
C ALA A 117 14.28 -11.88 -11.82
N GLU A 118 14.39 -12.67 -12.89
CA GLU A 118 14.57 -12.20 -14.27
C GLU A 118 15.84 -11.33 -14.49
N LEU A 119 16.92 -11.65 -13.76
CA LEU A 119 18.21 -10.94 -13.86
C LEU A 119 19.29 -11.70 -14.65
N LYS A 120 18.93 -12.81 -15.30
CA LYS A 120 19.87 -13.69 -16.00
C LYS A 120 20.62 -12.96 -17.11
N GLU A 121 19.90 -12.23 -17.96
CA GLU A 121 20.46 -11.50 -19.10
C GLU A 121 21.45 -10.44 -18.64
N LEU A 122 21.13 -9.73 -17.55
CA LEU A 122 22.05 -8.79 -16.92
C LEU A 122 23.30 -9.51 -16.40
N ALA A 123 23.12 -10.60 -15.65
CA ALA A 123 24.24 -11.37 -15.11
C ALA A 123 25.22 -11.81 -16.21
N TYR A 124 24.70 -12.29 -17.35
CA TYR A 124 25.54 -12.85 -18.41
C TYR A 124 26.32 -11.77 -19.20
N THR A 125 26.15 -10.49 -18.88
CA THR A 125 26.99 -9.40 -19.40
C THR A 125 28.33 -9.25 -18.68
N TYR A 126 28.49 -9.82 -17.48
CA TYR A 126 29.66 -9.57 -16.63
C TYR A 126 30.92 -10.24 -17.16
N THR A 127 32.01 -9.47 -17.30
CA THR A 127 33.35 -9.99 -17.61
C THR A 127 34.05 -10.54 -16.37
N ASP A 128 35.14 -11.28 -16.56
CA ASP A 128 35.91 -11.85 -15.45
C ASP A 128 36.46 -10.77 -14.49
N GLU A 129 36.82 -9.59 -15.02
CA GLU A 129 37.26 -8.44 -14.22
C GLU A 129 36.10 -7.85 -13.39
N GLN A 130 34.90 -7.77 -13.97
CA GLN A 130 33.71 -7.26 -13.27
C GLN A 130 33.26 -8.23 -12.17
N ILE A 131 33.29 -9.54 -12.43
CA ILE A 131 33.03 -10.56 -11.41
C ILE A 131 34.00 -10.41 -10.24
N ALA A 132 35.30 -10.30 -10.53
CA ALA A 132 36.32 -10.14 -9.50
C ALA A 132 36.13 -8.86 -8.67
N ALA A 133 35.74 -7.75 -9.31
CA ALA A 133 35.46 -6.49 -8.64
C ALA A 133 34.25 -6.59 -7.69
N ALA A 134 33.14 -7.16 -8.17
CA ALA A 134 31.92 -7.34 -7.37
C ALA A 134 32.18 -8.26 -6.17
N TRP A 135 32.78 -9.43 -6.39
CA TRP A 135 33.08 -10.41 -5.33
C TRP A 135 33.99 -9.85 -4.23
N LYS A 136 34.94 -8.99 -4.60
CA LYS A 136 35.82 -8.32 -3.65
C LYS A 136 35.06 -7.44 -2.65
N THR A 137 33.91 -6.87 -3.03
CA THR A 137 33.07 -6.08 -2.11
C THR A 137 32.51 -6.93 -0.95
N ALA A 138 32.29 -8.22 -1.21
CA ALA A 138 31.87 -9.21 -0.22
C ALA A 138 33.04 -9.91 0.49
N GLY A 139 34.30 -9.52 0.19
CA GLY A 139 35.50 -10.16 0.71
C GLY A 139 35.82 -11.52 0.09
N TRP A 140 35.24 -11.84 -1.08
CA TRP A 140 35.51 -13.07 -1.82
C TRP A 140 36.52 -12.85 -2.95
N SER A 141 37.11 -13.95 -3.42
CA SER A 141 38.05 -13.96 -4.55
C SER A 141 37.48 -14.80 -5.68
N TYR A 142 37.52 -14.27 -6.91
CA TYR A 142 37.13 -14.99 -8.11
C TYR A 142 38.37 -15.42 -8.92
N THR A 143 38.31 -16.64 -9.45
CA THR A 143 39.28 -17.17 -10.42
C THR A 143 38.52 -17.92 -11.51
N PRO A 144 38.80 -17.72 -12.81
CA PRO A 144 38.10 -18.40 -13.90
C PRO A 144 38.10 -19.93 -13.81
N GLU A 145 39.15 -20.52 -13.25
CA GLU A 145 39.30 -21.97 -13.05
C GLU A 145 38.81 -22.44 -11.66
N GLY A 146 37.96 -21.64 -10.99
CA GLY A 146 37.43 -21.94 -9.66
C GLY A 146 36.40 -23.08 -9.63
N SER A 147 35.94 -23.42 -8.42
CA SER A 147 34.92 -24.47 -8.20
C SER A 147 33.50 -24.04 -8.59
N ILE A 148 33.25 -22.74 -8.75
CA ILE A 148 31.95 -22.19 -9.16
C ILE A 148 32.04 -21.89 -10.65
N ALA A 149 31.11 -22.46 -11.43
CA ALA A 149 31.03 -22.23 -12.87
C ALA A 149 30.87 -20.74 -13.20
N LYS A 150 31.37 -20.32 -14.37
CA LYS A 150 31.39 -18.91 -14.78
C LYS A 150 30.01 -18.27 -14.72
N GLU A 151 28.98 -18.96 -15.21
CA GLU A 151 27.60 -18.48 -15.24
C GLU A 151 27.07 -18.22 -13.81
N ALA A 152 27.37 -19.11 -12.87
CA ALA A 152 26.99 -18.91 -11.47
C ALA A 152 27.80 -17.77 -10.82
N ALA A 153 29.06 -17.58 -11.23
CA ALA A 153 29.88 -16.47 -10.73
C ALA A 153 29.38 -15.11 -11.23
N GLN A 154 28.92 -15.05 -12.49
CA GLN A 154 28.23 -13.92 -13.09
C GLN A 154 26.92 -13.59 -12.35
N GLU A 155 26.10 -14.59 -12.06
CA GLU A 155 24.84 -14.43 -11.32
C GLU A 155 25.08 -13.87 -9.91
N ILE A 156 26.12 -14.34 -9.20
CA ILE A 156 26.50 -13.81 -7.89
C ILE A 156 27.01 -12.36 -7.99
N ALA A 157 27.79 -12.04 -9.02
CA ALA A 157 28.27 -10.67 -9.23
C ALA A 157 27.11 -9.68 -9.46
N ALA A 158 26.16 -10.06 -10.33
CA ALA A 158 24.94 -9.28 -10.53
C ALA A 158 24.12 -9.14 -9.24
N ALA A 159 24.05 -10.19 -8.41
CA ALA A 159 23.34 -10.11 -7.15
C ALA A 159 23.95 -9.07 -6.19
N LEU A 160 25.28 -8.97 -6.14
CA LEU A 160 25.98 -7.99 -5.29
C LEU A 160 25.76 -6.56 -5.81
N ASP A 161 25.98 -6.32 -7.10
CA ASP A 161 25.94 -4.98 -7.68
C ASP A 161 24.51 -4.39 -7.74
N THR A 162 23.49 -5.25 -7.83
CA THR A 162 22.08 -4.83 -7.78
C THR A 162 21.53 -4.67 -6.36
N GLY A 163 22.31 -5.02 -5.33
CA GLY A 163 21.83 -5.07 -3.94
C GLY A 163 20.82 -6.20 -3.69
N PHE A 164 20.70 -7.17 -4.61
CA PHE A 164 19.93 -8.38 -4.42
C PHE A 164 20.50 -9.24 -3.29
N LEU A 165 21.84 -9.31 -3.19
CA LEU A 165 22.55 -9.93 -2.08
C LEU A 165 23.36 -8.87 -1.33
N THR A 166 22.92 -8.55 -0.13
CA THR A 166 23.68 -7.67 0.78
C THR A 166 24.53 -8.52 1.71
N VAL A 167 25.84 -8.30 1.71
CA VAL A 167 26.77 -9.00 2.61
C VAL A 167 27.20 -8.07 3.74
N PRO A 168 27.02 -8.44 5.02
CA PRO A 168 27.51 -7.65 6.14
C PRO A 168 29.04 -7.48 6.07
N HIS A 169 29.53 -6.30 6.42
CA HIS A 169 30.96 -5.97 6.41
C HIS A 169 31.81 -6.85 7.34
N ALA A 170 31.19 -7.54 8.31
CA ALA A 170 31.86 -8.44 9.25
C ALA A 170 31.35 -9.89 9.08
N GLY A 171 32.20 -10.77 8.54
CA GLY A 171 32.00 -12.22 8.57
C GLY A 171 31.01 -12.79 7.56
N GLY A 172 30.87 -12.18 6.37
CA GLY A 172 29.95 -12.54 5.30
C GLY A 172 29.83 -14.04 4.97
N TYR A 173 28.81 -14.37 4.18
CA TYR A 173 28.48 -15.77 3.88
C TYR A 173 29.63 -16.53 3.20
N LYS A 174 29.77 -17.82 3.52
CA LYS A 174 30.61 -18.72 2.73
C LYS A 174 29.78 -19.29 1.60
N LEU A 175 30.22 -19.10 0.36
CA LEU A 175 29.48 -19.51 -0.83
C LEU A 175 29.19 -21.03 -0.87
N ASP A 176 30.12 -21.85 -0.38
CA ASP A 176 30.04 -23.31 -0.31
C ASP A 176 29.32 -23.85 0.94
N ALA A 177 28.96 -22.98 1.89
CA ALA A 177 28.21 -23.39 3.07
C ALA A 177 26.76 -23.73 2.72
N ALA A 178 26.14 -24.50 3.61
CA ALA A 178 24.73 -24.83 3.53
C ALA A 178 23.84 -23.59 3.73
N LEU A 179 22.81 -23.45 2.90
CA LEU A 179 21.82 -22.38 2.97
C LEU A 179 21.02 -22.50 4.27
N THR A 180 20.98 -21.42 5.05
CA THR A 180 20.14 -21.29 6.24
C THR A 180 18.76 -20.76 5.87
N ALA A 181 17.75 -21.03 6.71
CA ALA A 181 16.41 -20.48 6.53
C ALA A 181 16.39 -18.95 6.48
N GLU A 182 17.21 -18.28 7.29
CA GLU A 182 17.30 -16.82 7.34
C GLU A 182 17.71 -16.23 5.99
N LEU A 183 18.81 -16.71 5.41
CA LEU A 183 19.26 -16.28 4.09
C LEU A 183 18.29 -16.75 3.00
N GLY A 184 17.69 -17.93 3.14
CA GLY A 184 16.64 -18.41 2.25
C GLY A 184 15.43 -17.46 2.16
N TYR A 185 14.95 -16.93 3.29
CA TYR A 185 13.89 -15.93 3.30
C TYR A 185 14.35 -14.60 2.68
N GLN A 186 15.56 -14.14 2.96
CA GLN A 186 16.09 -12.91 2.34
C GLN A 186 16.14 -13.01 0.81
N LEU A 187 16.64 -14.13 0.28
CA LEU A 187 16.70 -14.36 -1.16
C LEU A 187 15.30 -14.43 -1.79
N LEU A 188 14.37 -15.16 -1.17
CA LEU A 188 12.98 -15.23 -1.66
C LEU A 188 12.26 -13.88 -1.59
N GLY A 189 12.51 -13.09 -0.54
CA GLY A 189 12.01 -11.73 -0.41
C GLY A 189 12.54 -10.82 -1.51
N LYS A 190 13.81 -10.98 -1.89
CA LYS A 190 14.40 -10.26 -3.02
C LYS A 190 13.85 -10.68 -4.38
N VAL A 191 13.55 -11.97 -4.58
CA VAL A 191 12.79 -12.38 -5.77
C VAL A 191 11.43 -11.68 -5.80
N ALA A 192 10.71 -11.65 -4.68
CA ALA A 192 9.41 -10.98 -4.60
C ALA A 192 9.53 -9.47 -4.90
N GLU A 193 10.53 -8.78 -4.33
CA GLU A 193 10.82 -7.37 -4.59
C GLU A 193 11.03 -7.07 -6.08
N PHE A 194 11.89 -7.83 -6.76
CA PHE A 194 12.19 -7.63 -8.19
C PHE A 194 11.00 -7.95 -9.10
N LEU A 195 10.09 -8.83 -8.66
CA LEU A 195 8.87 -9.15 -9.40
C LEU A 195 7.69 -8.22 -9.08
N GLY A 196 7.88 -7.23 -8.20
CA GLY A 196 6.81 -6.32 -7.75
C GLY A 196 5.82 -6.95 -6.76
N GLU A 197 6.17 -8.11 -6.20
CA GLU A 197 5.36 -8.94 -5.32
C GLU A 197 5.75 -8.72 -3.84
N GLN A 198 6.21 -7.53 -3.47
CA GLN A 198 6.54 -7.18 -2.08
C GLN A 198 5.39 -6.40 -1.41
N GLN A 199 5.60 -6.00 -0.16
CA GLN A 199 4.68 -5.05 0.48
C GLN A 199 4.63 -3.76 -0.32
N HIS A 200 3.43 -3.27 -0.60
CA HIS A 200 3.22 -2.07 -1.38
C HIS A 200 3.04 -0.88 -0.43
N PHE A 201 4.04 0.00 -0.37
CA PHE A 201 3.99 1.21 0.43
C PHE A 201 4.83 2.33 -0.17
N LEU A 202 4.46 3.58 0.14
CA LEU A 202 5.13 4.78 -0.34
C LEU A 202 6.45 5.03 0.41
N GLY A 203 6.48 4.72 1.71
CA GLY A 203 7.64 4.92 2.56
C GLY A 203 7.29 4.88 4.04
N TYR A 204 8.25 5.20 4.89
CA TYR A 204 8.07 5.32 6.34
C TYR A 204 7.70 6.74 6.76
N ILE A 205 7.01 6.90 7.89
CA ILE A 205 6.67 8.21 8.46
C ILE A 205 7.93 9.05 8.74
N SER A 206 9.02 8.40 9.17
CA SER A 206 10.28 9.09 9.42
C SER A 206 10.96 9.65 8.17
N GLU A 207 10.65 9.13 6.98
CA GLU A 207 11.30 9.56 5.73
C GLU A 207 11.08 11.07 5.48
N PRO A 208 12.12 11.82 5.04
CA PRO A 208 11.98 13.24 4.77
C PRO A 208 11.01 13.57 3.62
N ASP A 209 10.88 12.68 2.64
CA ASP A 209 10.11 12.88 1.41
C ASP A 209 8.71 12.24 1.43
N ILE A 210 8.31 11.60 2.54
CA ILE A 210 7.01 10.89 2.66
C ILE A 210 5.81 11.77 2.30
N TYR A 211 5.82 13.05 2.70
CA TYR A 211 4.74 13.99 2.38
C TYR A 211 4.61 14.24 0.88
N GLY A 212 5.74 14.33 0.18
CA GLY A 212 5.78 14.51 -1.27
C GLY A 212 5.24 13.29 -1.99
N LYS A 213 5.70 12.09 -1.60
CA LYS A 213 5.24 10.82 -2.15
C LYS A 213 3.72 10.62 -1.98
N LEU A 214 3.19 10.94 -0.79
CA LEU A 214 1.76 10.85 -0.50
C LEU A 214 0.93 11.79 -1.38
N VAL A 215 1.32 13.06 -1.47
CA VAL A 215 0.61 14.05 -2.29
C VAL A 215 0.69 13.72 -3.77
N GLN A 216 1.83 13.22 -4.24
CA GLN A 216 1.99 12.75 -5.62
C GLN A 216 1.05 11.58 -5.92
N ALA A 217 1.05 10.53 -5.08
CA ALA A 217 0.16 9.39 -5.24
C ALA A 217 -1.33 9.81 -5.28
N TRP A 218 -1.72 10.77 -4.44
CA TRP A 218 -3.07 11.34 -4.48
C TRP A 218 -3.35 12.07 -5.79
N ASN A 219 -2.44 12.92 -6.26
CA ASN A 219 -2.64 13.71 -7.48
C ASN A 219 -2.72 12.83 -8.74
N GLU A 220 -2.00 11.71 -8.76
CA GLU A 220 -2.01 10.74 -9.86
C GLU A 220 -3.23 9.82 -9.84
N SER A 221 -3.89 9.69 -8.68
CA SER A 221 -5.11 8.88 -8.57
C SER A 221 -6.32 9.56 -9.22
N VAL A 222 -7.24 8.75 -9.74
CA VAL A 222 -8.48 9.18 -10.38
C VAL A 222 -9.67 8.43 -9.78
N LEU A 223 -10.89 8.82 -10.15
CA LEU A 223 -12.08 8.02 -9.82
C LEU A 223 -11.93 6.60 -10.40
N ILE A 224 -11.97 5.61 -9.52
CA ILE A 224 -11.94 4.19 -9.88
C ILE A 224 -13.32 3.83 -10.41
N LYS A 225 -13.34 3.18 -11.58
CA LYS A 225 -14.55 2.76 -12.27
C LYS A 225 -14.46 1.28 -12.63
N SER A 226 -15.58 0.59 -12.50
CA SER A 226 -15.75 -0.79 -12.94
C SER A 226 -17.21 -0.97 -13.31
N GLU A 227 -17.52 -0.97 -14.60
CA GLU A 227 -18.91 -0.95 -15.11
C GLU A 227 -19.74 -2.11 -14.55
N GLU A 228 -19.19 -3.32 -14.56
CA GLU A 228 -19.88 -4.52 -14.08
C GLU A 228 -20.16 -4.47 -12.57
N LEU A 229 -19.16 -4.07 -11.78
CA LEU A 229 -19.32 -3.96 -10.33
C LEU A 229 -20.29 -2.83 -10.00
N GLN A 230 -20.06 -1.63 -10.56
CA GLN A 230 -20.90 -0.44 -10.36
C GLN A 230 -22.36 -0.73 -10.68
N LYS A 231 -22.66 -1.37 -11.80
CA LYS A 231 -24.03 -1.76 -12.14
C LYS A 231 -24.70 -2.57 -11.03
N THR A 232 -23.98 -3.51 -10.41
CA THR A 232 -24.49 -4.35 -9.33
C THR A 232 -24.69 -3.55 -8.05
N VAL A 233 -23.69 -2.77 -7.63
CA VAL A 233 -23.75 -2.05 -6.34
C VAL A 233 -24.57 -0.77 -6.38
N ASP A 234 -24.66 -0.08 -7.52
CA ASP A 234 -25.58 1.04 -7.72
C ASP A 234 -27.03 0.58 -7.62
N GLU A 235 -27.35 -0.58 -8.19
CA GLU A 235 -28.69 -1.16 -8.08
C GLU A 235 -29.00 -1.57 -6.63
N ALA A 236 -28.03 -2.14 -5.92
CA ALA A 236 -28.17 -2.43 -4.49
C ALA A 236 -28.40 -1.15 -3.65
N LEU A 237 -27.69 -0.07 -3.99
CA LEU A 237 -27.83 1.23 -3.35
C LEU A 237 -29.22 1.85 -3.61
N LYS A 238 -29.70 1.81 -4.87
CA LYS A 238 -31.06 2.27 -5.24
C LYS A 238 -32.17 1.54 -4.48
N GLN A 239 -31.96 0.25 -4.21
CA GLN A 239 -32.90 -0.59 -3.46
C GLN A 239 -32.76 -0.43 -1.94
N ASN A 240 -31.91 0.47 -1.45
CA ASN A 240 -31.57 0.64 -0.03
C ASN A 240 -31.11 -0.67 0.64
N LEU A 241 -30.48 -1.57 -0.12
CA LEU A 241 -29.88 -2.78 0.43
C LEU A 241 -28.57 -2.46 1.17
N ILE A 242 -27.88 -1.42 0.73
CA ILE A 242 -26.66 -0.88 1.31
C ILE A 242 -26.79 0.65 1.43
N THR A 243 -26.02 1.27 2.33
CA THR A 243 -26.00 2.73 2.53
C THR A 243 -24.96 3.44 1.68
N GLY A 244 -23.95 2.70 1.23
CA GLY A 244 -22.89 3.16 0.35
C GLY A 244 -21.92 2.02 0.04
N TYR A 245 -20.98 2.28 -0.85
CA TYR A 245 -19.92 1.33 -1.19
C TYR A 245 -18.65 2.03 -1.63
N ASN A 246 -17.53 1.30 -1.62
CA ASN A 246 -16.26 1.75 -2.16
C ASN A 246 -15.85 0.89 -3.35
N LEU A 247 -15.33 1.50 -4.42
CA LEU A 247 -14.57 0.81 -5.45
C LEU A 247 -13.09 0.99 -5.19
N LYS A 248 -12.35 -0.11 -5.26
CA LYS A 248 -10.89 -0.14 -5.10
C LYS A 248 -10.24 -0.94 -6.23
N ASP A 249 -8.98 -0.67 -6.47
CA ASP A 249 -8.11 -1.42 -7.36
C ASP A 249 -7.09 -2.19 -6.51
N THR A 250 -7.05 -3.51 -6.66
CA THR A 250 -6.22 -4.41 -5.85
C THR A 250 -4.74 -4.20 -6.09
N GLN A 251 -4.32 -3.49 -7.14
CA GLN A 251 -2.90 -3.13 -7.29
C GLN A 251 -2.37 -2.31 -6.12
N TYR A 252 -3.24 -1.60 -5.40
CA TYR A 252 -2.85 -0.74 -4.28
C TYR A 252 -2.85 -1.46 -2.93
N ASP A 253 -3.26 -2.74 -2.88
CA ASP A 253 -3.28 -3.52 -1.63
C ASP A 253 -1.91 -3.47 -0.97
N PRO A 254 -1.80 -3.00 0.29
CA PRO A 254 -0.51 -2.82 0.94
C PRO A 254 0.23 -4.12 1.24
N HIS A 255 -0.49 -5.25 1.33
CA HIS A 255 0.05 -6.53 1.79
C HIS A 255 0.74 -6.44 3.18
N PHE A 256 0.26 -5.54 4.04
CA PHE A 256 0.78 -5.35 5.39
C PHE A 256 0.43 -6.50 6.34
N ASP A 257 1.17 -6.59 7.45
CA ASP A 257 0.81 -7.47 8.56
C ASP A 257 -0.47 -6.95 9.24
N PRO A 258 -1.60 -7.69 9.19
CA PRO A 258 -2.86 -7.23 9.76
C PRO A 258 -2.77 -6.97 11.27
N ALA A 259 -1.91 -7.69 11.99
CA ALA A 259 -1.73 -7.50 13.44
C ALA A 259 -1.20 -6.11 13.77
N ARG A 260 -0.45 -5.49 12.85
CA ARG A 260 0.15 -4.16 13.01
C ARG A 260 -0.49 -3.10 12.12
N THR A 261 -1.64 -3.37 11.51
CA THR A 261 -2.25 -2.44 10.54
C THR A 261 -3.52 -1.78 11.05
N ILE A 262 -3.64 -0.47 10.78
CA ILE A 262 -4.91 0.27 10.74
C ILE A 262 -5.07 0.90 9.35
N THR A 263 -6.29 0.87 8.85
CA THR A 263 -6.67 1.59 7.63
C THR A 263 -7.60 2.75 7.99
N TYR A 264 -7.26 3.96 7.56
CA TYR A 264 -7.99 5.20 7.86
C TYR A 264 -8.59 5.81 6.58
N GLY A 265 -9.92 5.88 6.48
CA GLY A 265 -10.63 6.39 5.31
C GLY A 265 -10.88 7.89 5.39
N HIS A 266 -10.57 8.64 4.32
CA HIS A 266 -10.89 10.07 4.21
C HIS A 266 -10.87 10.58 2.76
N SER A 267 -11.34 11.80 2.52
CA SER A 267 -11.37 12.47 1.20
C SER A 267 -10.49 13.72 1.07
N ASP A 268 -9.73 14.08 2.10
CA ASP A 268 -8.93 15.32 2.13
C ASP A 268 -7.46 14.96 2.31
N ILE A 269 -6.65 15.18 1.28
CA ILE A 269 -5.23 14.82 1.30
C ILE A 269 -4.44 15.66 2.33
N ILE A 270 -4.88 16.90 2.61
CA ILE A 270 -4.24 17.74 3.62
C ILE A 270 -4.46 17.14 5.01
N HIS A 271 -5.60 16.47 5.24
CA HIS A 271 -5.84 15.73 6.47
C HIS A 271 -4.80 14.61 6.65
N ALA A 272 -4.55 13.77 5.64
CA ALA A 272 -3.55 12.70 5.72
C ALA A 272 -2.14 13.24 5.94
N VAL A 273 -1.75 14.32 5.25
CA VAL A 273 -0.46 15.00 5.47
C VAL A 273 -0.31 15.41 6.95
N GLN A 274 -1.35 16.01 7.52
CA GLN A 274 -1.34 16.42 8.93
C GLN A 274 -1.38 15.23 9.90
N LEU A 275 -2.08 14.14 9.55
CA LEU A 275 -2.12 12.92 10.35
C LEU A 275 -0.74 12.27 10.43
N ILE A 276 -0.02 12.15 9.30
CA ILE A 276 1.36 11.66 9.30
C ILE A 276 2.27 12.58 10.13
N GLY A 277 2.11 13.90 10.01
CA GLY A 277 2.85 14.86 10.83
C GLY A 277 2.56 14.73 12.33
N LEU A 278 1.31 14.43 12.70
CA LEU A 278 0.92 14.14 14.08
C LEU A 278 1.61 12.87 14.58
N LEU A 279 1.52 11.76 13.85
CA LEU A 279 2.17 10.50 14.24
C LEU A 279 3.69 10.66 14.39
N LYS A 280 4.32 11.37 13.45
CA LYS A 280 5.75 11.71 13.51
C LYS A 280 6.10 12.52 14.76
N ARG A 281 5.27 13.50 15.13
CA ARG A 281 5.47 14.32 16.34
C ARG A 281 5.39 13.49 17.62
N GLU A 282 4.49 12.51 17.66
CA GLU A 282 4.32 11.61 18.81
C GLU A 282 5.37 10.48 18.83
N GLY A 283 6.29 10.44 17.86
CA GLY A 283 7.34 9.42 17.79
C GLY A 283 6.84 8.04 17.35
N ILE A 284 5.70 7.99 16.64
CA ILE A 284 5.12 6.75 16.11
C ILE A 284 5.66 6.51 14.71
N GLU A 285 6.18 5.30 14.46
CA GLU A 285 6.68 4.88 13.15
C GLU A 285 5.70 3.93 12.47
N ALA A 286 5.52 4.12 11.16
CA ALA A 286 4.72 3.21 10.35
C ALA A 286 5.13 3.25 8.88
N LYS A 287 4.93 2.15 8.16
CA LYS A 287 4.86 2.15 6.70
C LYS A 287 3.55 2.81 6.29
N VAL A 288 3.59 3.64 5.25
CA VAL A 288 2.45 4.41 4.77
C VAL A 288 2.10 3.96 3.37
N GLN A 289 0.86 3.52 3.16
CA GLN A 289 0.31 3.26 1.84
C GLN A 289 -0.98 4.05 1.62
N LEU A 290 -1.07 4.73 0.48
CA LEU A 290 -2.29 5.38 0.02
C LEU A 290 -3.00 4.45 -0.95
N GLU A 291 -4.21 4.04 -0.60
CA GLU A 291 -5.08 3.24 -1.46
C GLU A 291 -6.22 4.12 -2.00
N PRO A 292 -6.15 4.56 -3.26
CA PRO A 292 -7.24 5.32 -3.86
C PRO A 292 -8.53 4.51 -3.86
N LYS A 293 -9.65 5.20 -3.60
CA LYS A 293 -10.97 4.60 -3.71
C LYS A 293 -11.98 5.57 -4.29
N THR A 294 -13.04 5.03 -4.86
CA THR A 294 -14.25 5.80 -5.18
C THR A 294 -15.35 5.39 -4.24
N SER A 295 -15.76 6.32 -3.40
CA SER A 295 -16.87 6.14 -2.45
C SER A 295 -18.16 6.58 -3.14
N ALA A 296 -19.19 5.74 -3.04
CA ALA A 296 -20.49 5.98 -3.62
C ALA A 296 -21.60 5.93 -2.57
N PHE A 297 -22.49 6.92 -2.61
CA PHE A 297 -23.58 7.08 -1.66
C PHE A 297 -24.76 7.83 -2.29
N VAL A 298 -25.94 7.70 -1.69
CA VAL A 298 -27.12 8.46 -2.14
C VAL A 298 -26.96 9.93 -1.75
N TYR A 299 -26.91 10.81 -2.75
CA TYR A 299 -27.01 12.24 -2.58
C TYR A 299 -28.48 12.65 -2.62
N LEU A 300 -28.95 13.19 -1.50
CA LEU A 300 -30.34 13.53 -1.31
C LEU A 300 -30.66 14.89 -1.97
N LYS A 301 -31.81 14.97 -2.65
CA LYS A 301 -32.23 16.19 -3.37
C LYS A 301 -32.28 17.43 -2.47
N GLU A 302 -32.61 17.27 -1.19
CA GLU A 302 -32.64 18.34 -0.20
C GLU A 302 -31.26 18.97 0.10
N TRP A 303 -30.16 18.34 -0.31
CA TRP A 303 -28.81 18.88 -0.14
C TRP A 303 -28.45 19.95 -1.19
N GLY A 304 -29.31 20.16 -2.19
CA GLY A 304 -29.15 21.15 -3.25
C GLY A 304 -28.72 20.52 -4.58
N GLU A 305 -28.30 21.34 -5.53
CA GLU A 305 -27.76 20.86 -6.80
C GLU A 305 -26.29 20.45 -6.61
N PRO A 306 -25.92 19.21 -6.93
CA PRO A 306 -24.53 18.76 -6.80
C PRO A 306 -23.62 19.51 -7.79
N VAL A 307 -22.38 19.76 -7.37
CA VAL A 307 -21.35 20.35 -8.22
C VAL A 307 -20.39 19.25 -8.66
N GLU A 308 -20.40 18.93 -9.96
CA GLU A 308 -19.49 17.94 -10.53
C GLU A 308 -18.08 18.51 -10.73
N THR A 309 -17.09 17.67 -10.46
CA THR A 309 -15.66 17.93 -10.66
C THR A 309 -14.97 16.64 -11.11
N ASP A 310 -13.70 16.70 -11.48
CA ASP A 310 -12.92 15.50 -11.80
C ASP A 310 -12.86 14.49 -10.63
N ASN A 311 -13.04 14.96 -9.40
CA ASN A 311 -13.01 14.17 -8.17
C ASN A 311 -14.40 13.86 -7.60
N TYR A 312 -15.48 14.34 -8.23
CA TYR A 312 -16.84 14.17 -7.74
C TYR A 312 -17.84 14.15 -8.89
N GLN A 313 -18.49 13.02 -9.11
CA GLN A 313 -19.48 12.84 -10.19
C GLN A 313 -20.83 12.46 -9.59
N VAL A 314 -21.92 12.77 -10.30
CA VAL A 314 -23.26 12.34 -9.89
C VAL A 314 -24.02 11.64 -11.01
N ALA A 315 -24.78 10.61 -10.66
CA ALA A 315 -25.72 9.95 -11.56
C ALA A 315 -27.14 10.06 -11.00
N SER A 316 -28.06 10.64 -11.77
CA SER A 316 -29.47 10.74 -11.38
C SER A 316 -30.13 9.37 -11.27
N ILE A 317 -31.03 9.21 -10.29
CA ILE A 317 -31.86 8.02 -10.12
C ILE A 317 -33.35 8.37 -10.18
N GLU A 318 -34.20 7.40 -10.52
CA GLU A 318 -35.61 7.62 -10.93
C GLU A 318 -36.46 8.35 -9.88
N ASN A 319 -36.12 8.24 -8.60
CA ASN A 319 -36.83 8.89 -7.49
C ASN A 319 -36.43 10.37 -7.30
N GLY A 320 -35.57 10.93 -8.15
CA GLY A 320 -35.12 12.32 -8.11
C GLY A 320 -33.95 12.59 -7.17
N ASN A 321 -33.39 11.57 -6.51
CA ASN A 321 -32.08 11.65 -5.85
C ASN A 321 -30.94 11.39 -6.86
N HIS A 322 -29.70 11.47 -6.40
CA HIS A 322 -28.53 11.08 -7.18
C HIS A 322 -27.70 10.02 -6.44
N ILE A 323 -26.89 9.28 -7.18
CA ILE A 323 -25.73 8.57 -6.64
C ILE A 323 -24.53 9.49 -6.84
N ALA A 324 -23.87 9.85 -5.75
CA ALA A 324 -22.60 10.56 -5.81
C ALA A 324 -21.44 9.57 -5.86
N TYR A 325 -20.40 9.90 -6.63
CA TYR A 325 -19.14 9.18 -6.70
C TYR A 325 -18.02 10.14 -6.33
N ALA A 326 -17.45 9.97 -5.14
CA ALA A 326 -16.40 10.82 -4.60
C ALA A 326 -15.05 10.12 -4.65
N LYS A 327 -14.01 10.84 -5.05
CA LYS A 327 -12.63 10.41 -4.93
C LYS A 327 -12.23 10.49 -3.46
N GLU A 328 -11.82 9.36 -2.90
CA GLU A 328 -11.36 9.24 -1.52
C GLU A 328 -10.12 8.35 -1.46
N TYR A 329 -9.61 8.13 -0.26
CA TYR A 329 -8.55 7.17 -0.01
C TYR A 329 -8.83 6.34 1.24
N ASP A 330 -8.20 5.19 1.28
CA ASP A 330 -7.85 4.48 2.49
C ASP A 330 -6.34 4.69 2.73
N LEU A 331 -5.96 5.21 3.89
CA LEU A 331 -4.58 5.36 4.31
C LEU A 331 -4.23 4.19 5.22
N SER A 332 -3.50 3.21 4.69
CA SER A 332 -3.06 2.05 5.44
C SER A 332 -1.71 2.32 6.10
N LEU A 333 -1.65 2.00 7.40
CA LEU A 333 -0.50 2.24 8.27
C LEU A 333 -0.08 0.92 8.92
N GLU A 334 1.08 0.39 8.56
CA GLU A 334 1.71 -0.75 9.27
C GLU A 334 2.68 -0.20 10.31
N PHE A 335 2.27 -0.20 11.58
CA PHE A 335 3.06 0.30 12.70
C PHE A 335 4.26 -0.61 12.98
N ALA A 336 5.33 -0.05 13.57
CA ALA A 336 6.50 -0.85 13.93
C ALA A 336 6.20 -1.91 15.00
N SER A 337 5.12 -1.73 15.79
CA SER A 337 4.63 -2.71 16.75
C SER A 337 3.13 -2.63 17.00
N VAL A 338 2.55 -3.70 17.57
CA VAL A 338 1.15 -3.70 18.05
C VAL A 338 0.91 -2.60 19.10
N LYS A 339 1.90 -2.33 19.95
CA LYS A 339 1.81 -1.27 20.97
C LYS A 339 1.69 0.12 20.35
N GLU A 340 2.39 0.38 19.24
CA GLU A 340 2.25 1.65 18.52
C GLU A 340 0.93 1.75 17.78
N LYS A 341 0.43 0.64 17.21
CA LYS A 341 -0.92 0.56 16.63
C LYS A 341 -2.00 0.95 17.64
N GLU A 342 -1.89 0.49 18.89
CA GLU A 342 -2.84 0.83 19.98
C GLU A 342 -2.84 2.32 20.35
N GLN A 343 -1.75 3.05 20.07
CA GLN A 343 -1.67 4.50 20.33
C GLN A 343 -2.42 5.35 19.30
N PHE A 344 -2.83 4.77 18.17
CA PHE A 344 -3.48 5.49 17.08
C PHE A 344 -4.84 6.09 17.46
N GLN A 345 -5.74 5.30 18.04
CA GLN A 345 -7.10 5.75 18.37
C GLN A 345 -7.12 6.96 19.32
N PRO A 346 -6.39 6.97 20.45
CA PRO A 346 -6.33 8.14 21.33
C PRO A 346 -5.94 9.44 20.62
N LEU A 347 -5.04 9.36 19.63
CA LEU A 347 -4.64 10.52 18.83
C LEU A 347 -5.75 10.99 17.89
N VAL A 348 -6.43 10.05 17.21
CA VAL A 348 -7.57 10.38 16.34
C VAL A 348 -8.70 11.01 17.14
N LEU A 349 -9.08 10.44 18.28
CA LEU A 349 -10.15 10.98 19.12
C LEU A 349 -9.85 12.38 19.66
N LYS A 350 -8.56 12.69 19.89
CA LYS A 350 -8.13 13.99 20.41
C LYS A 350 -7.95 15.05 19.34
N TYR A 351 -7.42 14.68 18.17
CA TYR A 351 -6.95 15.64 17.17
C TYR A 351 -7.69 15.55 15.82
N ALA A 352 -8.38 14.46 15.50
CA ALA A 352 -8.97 14.23 14.18
C ALA A 352 -10.48 13.92 14.20
N LYS A 353 -11.10 13.82 15.38
CA LYS A 353 -12.55 13.70 15.55
C LYS A 353 -13.18 15.04 15.94
N LYS A 354 -14.22 15.45 15.22
CA LYS A 354 -15.08 16.57 15.56
C LYS A 354 -16.13 16.14 16.59
N ASN A 355 -16.29 16.93 17.65
CA ASN A 355 -17.33 16.75 18.69
C ASN A 355 -18.21 18.00 18.87
N GLU A 356 -17.85 19.11 18.22
CA GLU A 356 -18.62 20.36 18.23
C GLU A 356 -18.34 21.15 16.93
N GLU A 357 -19.25 22.05 16.55
CA GLU A 357 -19.22 22.69 15.23
C GLU A 357 -17.94 23.50 14.96
N ASN A 358 -17.44 24.19 15.99
CA ASN A 358 -16.31 25.12 15.92
C ASN A 358 -15.15 24.65 16.81
N ALA A 359 -14.87 23.34 16.84
CA ALA A 359 -13.78 22.77 17.61
C ALA A 359 -12.42 23.33 17.17
N ALA A 360 -11.64 23.83 18.13
CA ALA A 360 -10.28 24.31 17.89
C ALA A 360 -9.25 23.18 18.09
N GLY A 361 -8.10 23.25 17.41
CA GLY A 361 -6.99 22.32 17.59
C GLY A 361 -7.14 20.97 16.88
N LEU A 362 -8.12 20.83 15.98
CA LEU A 362 -8.30 19.64 15.15
C LEU A 362 -7.52 19.73 13.84
N LEU A 363 -7.21 18.56 13.28
CA LEU A 363 -6.70 18.40 11.93
C LEU A 363 -7.73 18.91 10.92
N LYS A 364 -7.24 19.37 9.77
CA LYS A 364 -8.05 19.91 8.67
C LYS A 364 -9.13 18.91 8.28
N SER A 365 -10.37 19.37 8.14
CA SER A 365 -11.49 18.57 7.64
C SER A 365 -11.86 17.35 8.51
N SER A 366 -11.51 17.37 9.80
CA SER A 366 -11.90 16.34 10.77
C SER A 366 -13.41 16.07 10.77
N TRP A 367 -13.79 14.79 10.76
CA TRP A 367 -15.18 14.35 10.72
C TRP A 367 -15.77 14.11 12.10
N TRP A 368 -17.11 14.17 12.18
CA TRP A 368 -17.85 13.76 13.38
C TRP A 368 -17.75 12.26 13.63
N GLN A 369 -17.83 11.49 12.53
CA GLN A 369 -17.70 10.05 12.49
C GLN A 369 -16.51 9.73 11.57
N PRO A 370 -15.25 9.81 12.06
CA PRO A 370 -14.11 9.27 11.32
C PRO A 370 -14.34 7.79 10.98
N LEU A 371 -13.62 7.29 9.97
CA LEU A 371 -13.66 5.89 9.59
C LEU A 371 -12.24 5.32 9.67
N TYR A 372 -12.02 4.41 10.62
CA TYR A 372 -10.79 3.63 10.66
C TYR A 372 -11.04 2.25 11.25
N TYR A 373 -10.24 1.30 10.81
CA TYR A 373 -10.50 -0.09 11.10
C TYR A 373 -9.24 -0.94 11.17
N SER A 374 -9.39 -2.11 11.79
CA SER A 374 -8.38 -3.15 11.85
C SER A 374 -8.95 -4.50 11.44
N LEU A 375 -8.12 -5.31 10.79
CA LEU A 375 -8.44 -6.70 10.43
C LEU A 375 -8.18 -7.68 11.57
N THR A 376 -7.58 -7.23 12.66
CA THR A 376 -7.46 -7.99 13.91
C THR A 376 -8.19 -7.27 15.02
N GLU A 377 -8.51 -8.01 16.07
CA GLU A 377 -9.13 -7.46 17.28
C GLU A 377 -8.32 -6.30 17.86
N LEU A 378 -9.06 -5.27 18.30
CA LEU A 378 -8.56 -4.13 19.05
C LEU A 378 -9.59 -3.75 20.10
N GLU A 379 -9.11 -3.33 21.28
CA GLU A 379 -9.97 -2.89 22.37
C GLU A 379 -10.82 -1.68 21.93
N ASP A 380 -12.08 -1.64 22.40
CA ASP A 380 -13.08 -0.61 22.09
C ASP A 380 -13.55 -0.55 20.62
N TYR A 381 -13.16 -1.49 19.77
CA TYR A 381 -13.62 -1.54 18.38
C TYR A 381 -14.77 -2.53 18.23
N PRO A 382 -16.00 -2.07 17.94
CA PRO A 382 -17.08 -2.95 17.54
C PRO A 382 -16.75 -3.70 16.24
N VAL A 383 -17.28 -4.93 16.14
CA VAL A 383 -17.14 -5.79 14.97
C VAL A 383 -18.28 -5.55 14.00
N ILE A 384 -17.96 -5.35 12.73
CA ILE A 384 -18.94 -5.26 11.63
C ILE A 384 -18.56 -6.21 10.50
N THR A 385 -19.41 -6.30 9.47
CA THR A 385 -19.15 -7.16 8.30
C THR A 385 -18.81 -6.33 7.07
N ASN A 386 -17.74 -6.73 6.36
CA ASN A 386 -17.45 -6.28 5.00
C ASN A 386 -18.01 -7.28 3.98
N HIS A 387 -18.61 -6.77 2.91
CA HIS A 387 -19.02 -7.55 1.74
C HIS A 387 -18.21 -7.13 0.54
N VAL A 388 -17.48 -8.06 -0.06
CA VAL A 388 -16.57 -7.79 -1.18
C VAL A 388 -17.05 -8.53 -2.43
N LEU A 389 -17.17 -7.79 -3.53
CA LEU A 389 -17.43 -8.28 -4.88
C LEU A 389 -16.17 -8.01 -5.70
N LYS A 390 -15.66 -9.00 -6.43
CA LYS A 390 -14.43 -8.87 -7.23
C LYS A 390 -14.72 -9.03 -8.72
N ASN A 391 -14.04 -8.23 -9.54
CA ASN A 391 -13.99 -8.39 -10.98
C ASN A 391 -12.59 -8.03 -11.49
N GLY A 392 -11.80 -9.05 -11.84
CA GLY A 392 -10.38 -8.88 -12.16
C GLY A 392 -9.64 -8.17 -11.02
N ARG A 393 -8.95 -7.08 -11.36
CA ARG A 393 -8.21 -6.22 -10.43
C ARG A 393 -9.07 -5.26 -9.60
N TYR A 394 -10.38 -5.19 -9.87
CA TYR A 394 -11.26 -4.26 -9.17
C TYR A 394 -12.09 -4.99 -8.12
N LEU A 395 -12.36 -4.31 -7.02
CA LEU A 395 -13.33 -4.75 -6.03
C LEU A 395 -14.33 -3.64 -5.70
N ALA A 396 -15.55 -4.05 -5.38
CA ALA A 396 -16.55 -3.22 -4.72
C ALA A 396 -16.75 -3.75 -3.31
N GLN A 397 -16.82 -2.86 -2.33
CA GLN A 397 -17.04 -3.25 -0.94
C GLN A 397 -18.07 -2.39 -0.24
N SER A 398 -18.88 -3.00 0.62
CA SER A 398 -19.88 -2.32 1.44
C SER A 398 -19.89 -2.88 2.86
N PHE A 399 -20.09 -2.00 3.82
CA PHE A 399 -20.03 -2.32 5.25
C PHE A 399 -21.42 -2.36 5.86
N THR A 400 -21.66 -3.35 6.72
CA THR A 400 -22.95 -3.55 7.39
C THR A 400 -22.77 -3.94 8.84
N LEU A 401 -23.77 -3.63 9.66
CA LEU A 401 -23.91 -4.29 10.97
C LEU A 401 -24.08 -5.80 10.76
N ASN A 402 -23.56 -6.60 11.69
CA ASN A 402 -23.51 -8.06 11.53
C ASN A 402 -24.90 -8.68 11.36
N GLU A 403 -25.91 -8.13 12.02
CA GLU A 403 -27.31 -8.55 11.92
C GLU A 403 -27.92 -8.33 10.52
N GLU A 404 -27.42 -7.37 9.74
CA GLU A 404 -27.92 -7.07 8.39
C GLU A 404 -27.18 -7.85 7.29
N SER A 405 -26.01 -8.42 7.61
CA SER A 405 -25.12 -9.11 6.66
C SER A 405 -25.83 -10.14 5.78
N ALA A 406 -26.63 -11.04 6.37
CA ALA A 406 -27.32 -12.09 5.64
C ALA A 406 -28.34 -11.54 4.63
N LYS A 407 -29.04 -10.46 5.01
CA LYS A 407 -30.01 -9.77 4.16
C LYS A 407 -29.32 -9.07 2.98
N VAL A 408 -28.19 -8.42 3.22
CA VAL A 408 -27.40 -7.78 2.17
C VAL A 408 -26.85 -8.79 1.16
N ILE A 409 -26.27 -9.90 1.63
CA ILE A 409 -25.79 -10.98 0.74
C ILE A 409 -26.94 -11.53 -0.13
N ALA A 410 -28.10 -11.79 0.49
CA ALA A 410 -29.27 -12.27 -0.26
C ALA A 410 -29.78 -11.23 -1.27
N GLY A 411 -29.75 -9.94 -0.92
CA GLY A 411 -30.11 -8.84 -1.81
C GLY A 411 -29.17 -8.73 -3.01
N LEU A 412 -27.86 -8.72 -2.77
CA LEU A 412 -26.84 -8.66 -3.84
C LEU A 412 -26.97 -9.83 -4.82
N LYS A 413 -27.22 -11.05 -4.32
CA LYS A 413 -27.45 -12.23 -5.17
C LYS A 413 -28.76 -12.17 -5.96
N LYS A 414 -29.77 -11.42 -5.51
CA LYS A 414 -30.98 -11.16 -6.30
C LYS A 414 -30.71 -10.14 -7.41
N VAL A 415 -29.91 -9.11 -7.13
CA VAL A 415 -29.50 -8.11 -8.12
C VAL A 415 -28.65 -8.73 -9.22
N ASN A 416 -27.66 -9.55 -8.84
CA ASN A 416 -26.80 -10.25 -9.78
C ASN A 416 -26.58 -11.71 -9.32
N PRO A 417 -27.33 -12.68 -9.88
CA PRO A 417 -27.20 -14.09 -9.48
C PRO A 417 -25.84 -14.73 -9.77
N ALA A 418 -25.04 -14.16 -10.68
CA ALA A 418 -23.72 -14.66 -11.02
C ALA A 418 -22.61 -14.09 -10.11
N ILE A 419 -22.93 -13.12 -9.25
CA ILE A 419 -21.92 -12.47 -8.42
C ILE A 419 -21.44 -13.37 -7.29
N THR A 420 -20.12 -13.42 -7.10
CA THR A 420 -19.53 -13.99 -5.90
C THR A 420 -19.39 -12.89 -4.86
N VAL A 421 -19.99 -13.10 -3.69
CA VAL A 421 -19.87 -12.20 -2.54
C VAL A 421 -19.02 -12.88 -1.49
N GLU A 422 -17.83 -12.37 -1.25
CA GLU A 422 -17.00 -12.73 -0.11
C GLU A 422 -17.40 -11.84 1.08
N SER A 423 -17.43 -12.39 2.28
CA SER A 423 -17.76 -11.60 3.46
C SER A 423 -16.92 -12.02 4.64
N TYR A 424 -16.44 -11.04 5.38
CA TYR A 424 -15.62 -11.26 6.57
C TYR A 424 -15.88 -10.15 7.59
N GLN A 425 -15.60 -10.48 8.85
CA GLN A 425 -15.74 -9.56 9.95
C GLN A 425 -14.44 -8.80 10.21
N PHE A 426 -14.58 -7.56 10.66
CA PHE A 426 -13.46 -6.70 11.02
C PHE A 426 -13.87 -5.68 12.07
N TRP A 427 -12.89 -5.07 12.72
CA TRP A 427 -13.05 -4.19 13.87
C TRP A 427 -12.99 -2.75 13.40
N VAL A 428 -14.01 -1.94 13.70
CA VAL A 428 -14.08 -0.52 13.33
C VAL A 428 -14.12 0.36 14.56
N ASP A 429 -13.76 1.61 14.39
CA ASP A 429 -13.91 2.60 15.44
C ASP A 429 -15.39 2.81 15.82
N GLN A 430 -15.61 3.09 17.12
CA GLN A 430 -16.95 3.30 17.65
C GLN A 430 -17.75 4.40 16.92
N PRO A 431 -17.16 5.56 16.55
CA PRO A 431 -17.85 6.56 15.72
C PRO A 431 -18.42 5.99 14.41
N PHE A 432 -17.61 5.29 13.60
CA PHE A 432 -18.12 4.71 12.36
C PHE A 432 -19.23 3.67 12.58
N HIS A 433 -19.13 2.86 13.63
CA HIS A 433 -20.20 1.92 13.98
C HIS A 433 -21.50 2.63 14.40
N ASN A 434 -21.41 3.78 15.08
CA ASN A 434 -22.59 4.62 15.36
C ASN A 434 -23.21 5.16 14.08
N TYR A 435 -22.39 5.58 13.11
CA TYR A 435 -22.86 6.01 11.80
C TYR A 435 -23.69 4.92 11.11
N LEU A 436 -23.25 3.65 11.15
CA LEU A 436 -24.01 2.54 10.58
C LEU A 436 -25.36 2.29 11.28
N LYS A 437 -25.50 2.68 12.55
CA LYS A 437 -26.77 2.65 13.29
C LYS A 437 -27.67 3.85 12.99
N GLY A 438 -27.20 4.80 12.20
CA GLY A 438 -27.87 6.07 11.93
C GLY A 438 -27.70 7.11 13.03
N ASP A 439 -26.74 6.94 13.94
CA ASP A 439 -26.36 7.94 14.93
C ASP A 439 -25.15 8.75 14.44
N TYR A 440 -25.27 10.07 14.46
CA TYR A 440 -24.34 10.97 13.78
C TYR A 440 -23.80 12.09 14.68
N LYS A 441 -24.13 12.09 15.98
CA LYS A 441 -23.70 13.12 16.94
C LYS A 441 -22.58 12.66 17.84
#